data_AF-A0A730JZ89-F1
#
_entry.id   AF-A0A730JZ89-F1
#
_cell.length_a   1.000
_cell.length_b   1.000
_cell.length_c   1.000
_cell.angle_alpha   90.00
_cell.angle_beta   90.00
_cell.angle_gamma   90.00
#
_symmetry.space_group_name_H-M   'P 1'
#
loop_
_entity.id
_entity.type
_entity.pdbx_description
1 polymer ?
#
loop_
_entity_poly.entity_id
_entity_poly.type
_entity_poly.pdbx_seq_one_letter_code
_entity_poly.pdbx_strand_id
1 'polypeptide(L)' 'SLDISISLRLTERTLVKEVDGALHVSYAPEPPLPEPVTRPVELYVNGELVSKWDE' A
#
# COMPACT_ATOMS: atom_id res chain seq x y z
N SER A 1 13.80 -39.91 9.45
CA SER A 1 13.74 -38.47 9.14
C SER A 1 12.30 -38.02 9.23
N LEU A 2 12.04 -36.80 9.67
CA LEU A 2 10.70 -36.20 9.66
C LEU A 2 10.64 -35.25 8.47
N ASP A 3 9.71 -35.50 7.55
CA ASP A 3 9.44 -34.61 6.43
C ASP A 3 8.34 -33.63 6.83
N ILE A 4 8.58 -32.32 6.63
CA ILE A 4 7.64 -31.26 6.97
C ILE A 4 7.37 -30.46 5.70
N SER A 5 6.12 -30.51 5.25
CA SER A 5 5.63 -29.72 4.13
C SER A 5 4.66 -28.65 4.63
N ILE A 6 4.88 -27.39 4.22
CA ILE A 6 4.07 -26.24 4.64
C ILE A 6 3.49 -25.57 3.38
N SER A 7 2.17 -25.45 3.33
CA SER A 7 1.47 -24.71 2.27
C SER A 7 1.04 -23.35 2.81
N LEU A 8 1.53 -22.27 2.20
CA LEU A 8 1.21 -20.90 2.58
C LEU A 8 0.52 -20.21 1.42
N ARG A 9 -0.62 -19.56 1.69
CA ARG A 9 -1.25 -18.65 0.73
C ARG A 9 -0.47 -17.34 0.73
N LEU A 10 0.14 -17.01 -0.40
CA LEU A 10 0.77 -15.71 -0.57
C LEU A 10 -0.31 -14.63 -0.67
N THR A 11 -0.10 -13.53 0.05
CA THR A 11 -0.85 -12.29 -0.10
C THR A 11 0.07 -11.24 -0.71
N GLU A 12 -0.48 -10.06 -0.98
CA GLU A 12 0.21 -8.94 -1.62
C GLU A 12 1.47 -8.49 -0.87
N ARG A 13 1.59 -8.84 0.42
CA ARG A 13 2.64 -8.36 1.33
C ARG A 13 3.61 -9.46 1.78
N THR A 14 3.44 -10.68 1.28
CA THR A 14 4.36 -11.78 1.57
C THR A 14 5.58 -11.68 0.66
N LEU A 15 6.77 -11.57 1.24
CA LEU A 15 8.04 -11.55 0.55
C LEU A 15 8.75 -12.88 0.77
N VAL A 16 9.11 -13.57 -0.31
CA VAL A 16 9.87 -14.82 -0.27
C VAL A 16 11.24 -14.56 -0.90
N LYS A 17 12.30 -14.94 -0.19
CA LYS A 17 13.68 -14.86 -0.68
C LYS A 17 14.41 -16.17 -0.44
N GLU A 18 15.23 -16.57 -1.39
CA GLU A 18 16.15 -17.69 -1.20
C GLU A 18 17.46 -17.19 -0.59
N VAL A 19 17.91 -17.85 0.48
CA VAL A 19 19.19 -17.62 1.15
C VAL A 19 19.78 -18.99 1.49
N ASP A 20 20.99 -19.27 1.02
CA ASP A 20 21.73 -20.51 1.30
C ASP A 20 20.93 -21.81 1.04
N GLY A 21 20.11 -21.82 -0.02
CA GLY A 21 19.27 -22.97 -0.39
C GLY A 21 18.02 -23.16 0.47
N ALA A 22 17.69 -22.20 1.35
CA ALA A 22 16.46 -22.16 2.12
C ALA A 22 15.56 -21.00 1.68
N LEU A 23 14.24 -21.20 1.74
CA LEU A 23 13.26 -20.15 1.48
C LEU A 23 12.91 -19.42 2.78
N HIS A 24 13.15 -18.11 2.80
CA HIS A 24 12.85 -17.23 3.91
C HIS A 24 11.63 -16.38 3.60
N VAL A 25 10.64 -16.43 4.49
CA VAL A 25 9.42 -15.65 4.40
C VAL A 25 9.51 -14.45 5.33
N SER A 26 9.18 -13.28 4.81
CA SER A 26 9.02 -12.03 5.57
C SER A 26 7.79 -11.28 5.08
N TYR A 27 7.38 -10.25 5.81
CA TYR A 27 6.25 -9.41 5.44
C TYR A 27 6.73 -7.97 5.20
N ALA A 28 6.22 -7.35 4.15
CA ALA A 28 6.42 -5.92 3.93
C ALA A 28 5.82 -5.11 5.11
N PRO A 29 6.39 -3.95 5.48
CA PRO A 29 5.83 -3.06 6.51
C PRO A 29 4.64 -2.27 5.98
N GLU A 30 3.72 -1.86 6.86
CA GLU A 30 2.49 -1.14 6.45
C GLU A 30 2.87 0.11 5.65
N PRO A 31 2.19 0.43 4.53
CA PRO A 31 2.48 1.67 3.83
C PRO A 31 2.19 2.83 4.77
N PRO A 32 2.95 3.92 4.70
CA PRO A 32 2.63 5.11 5.48
C PRO A 32 1.22 5.59 5.12
N LEU A 33 0.56 6.23 6.08
CA LEU A 33 -0.70 6.91 5.80
C LEU A 33 -0.48 7.94 4.68
N PRO A 34 -1.46 8.12 3.77
CA PRO A 34 -1.37 9.15 2.76
C PRO A 34 -1.18 10.51 3.44
N GLU A 35 -0.36 11.36 2.84
CA GLU A 35 -0.21 12.73 3.30
C GLU A 35 -1.57 13.45 3.23
N PRO A 36 -1.93 14.30 4.22
CA PRO A 36 -3.10 15.15 4.11
C PRO A 36 -2.97 16.02 2.86
N VAL A 37 -3.82 15.77 1.87
CA VAL A 37 -3.88 16.59 0.66
C VAL A 37 -4.99 17.61 0.82
N THR A 38 -4.66 18.90 0.87
CA THR A 38 -5.68 19.95 0.71
C THR A 38 -6.07 20.01 -0.75
N ARG A 39 -7.13 19.28 -1.12
CA ARG A 39 -7.68 19.39 -2.47
C ARG A 39 -8.31 20.78 -2.63
N PRO A 40 -8.12 21.46 -3.77
CA PRO A 40 -8.88 22.67 -4.07
C PRO A 40 -10.37 22.33 -4.08
N VAL A 41 -11.13 22.94 -3.16
CA VAL A 41 -12.58 22.77 -3.06
C VAL A 41 -13.34 23.91 -3.76
N GLU A 42 -12.63 24.88 -4.32
CA GLU A 42 -13.19 26.04 -5.00
C GLU A 42 -12.56 26.20 -6.38
N LEU A 43 -13.40 26.55 -7.36
CA LEU A 43 -12.99 26.85 -8.72
C LEU A 43 -13.34 28.30 -9.04
N TYR A 44 -12.35 29.04 -9.53
CA TYR A 44 -12.47 30.44 -9.94
C TYR A 44 -12.17 30.59 -11.43
N VAL A 45 -12.97 31.42 -12.12
CA VAL A 45 -12.73 31.83 -13.52
C VAL A 45 -12.76 33.34 -13.58
N ASN A 46 -11.70 33.97 -14.10
CA ASN A 46 -11.57 35.44 -14.16
C ASN A 46 -11.73 36.15 -12.80
N GLY A 47 -11.41 35.47 -11.69
CA GLY A 47 -11.56 35.99 -10.33
C GLY A 47 -12.96 35.83 -9.72
N GLU A 48 -13.92 35.26 -10.46
CA GLU A 48 -15.27 34.95 -9.97
C GLU A 48 -15.36 33.48 -9.52
N LEU A 49 -15.96 33.24 -8.36
CA LEU A 49 -16.22 31.89 -7.84
C LEU A 49 -17.30 31.24 -8.70
N VAL A 50 -16.96 30.15 -9.39
CA VAL A 50 -17.91 29.44 -10.28
C VAL A 50 -18.36 28.08 -9.73
N SER A 51 -17.60 27.47 -8.82
CA SER A 51 -17.98 26.21 -8.20
C SER A 51 -17.29 26.00 -6.86
N LYS A 52 -18.00 25.36 -5.94
CA LYS A 52 -17.49 24.92 -4.64
C LYS A 52 -18.04 23.54 -4.33
N TRP A 53 -17.20 22.65 -3.79
CA TRP A 53 -17.60 21.31 -3.36
C TRP A 53 -17.40 21.16 -1.86
N ASP A 54 -18.31 20.46 -1.21
CA ASP A 54 -18.12 19.97 0.15
C ASP A 54 -17.28 18.69 0.12
N GLU A 55 -16.46 18.48 1.16
CA GLU A 55 -15.66 17.25 1.34
C GLU A 55 -16.48 16.11 1.98
#